data_AF-A0A4V6ABN7-F1
#
_entry.id   AF-A0A4V6ABN7-F1
#
_cell.length_a   1.000
_cell.length_b   1.000
_cell.length_c   1.000
_cell.angle_alpha   90.00
_cell.angle_beta   90.00
_cell.angle_gamma   90.00
#
_symmetry.space_group_name_H-M   'P 1'
#
loop_
_entity.id
_entity.type
_entity.pdbx_description
1 polymer ?
#
loop_
_entity_poly.entity_id
_entity_poly.type
_entity_poly.pdbx_seq_one_letter_code
_entity_poly.pdbx_strand_id
1 'polypeptide(L)'
;MKQPPSHKRMPWTSLLEGETSLARFVYDNDEVKKWFDLKAWVSVLQDLNVLKLTKNILKELGFLDSDSMPPNSLHCKLQEILKGNKLFLVLDDFGNDDPEECNFLITPLMAGVEGSMIIITTHEKSGRLSSLQNLHPNLLQTLYLFHYRE
;
A
#
# COMPACT_ATOMS: atom_id res chain seq x y z
N MET A 1 4.78 2.41 -48.66
CA MET A 1 4.99 1.85 -47.30
C MET A 1 3.83 2.31 -46.44
N LYS A 2 2.99 1.39 -45.96
CA LYS A 2 1.85 1.74 -45.10
C LYS A 2 2.41 1.99 -43.69
N GLN A 3 2.09 3.14 -43.09
CA GLN A 3 2.39 3.38 -41.68
C GLN A 3 1.68 2.30 -40.83
N PRO A 4 2.32 1.77 -39.78
CA PRO A 4 1.66 0.88 -38.84
C PRO A 4 0.56 1.64 -38.09
N PRO A 5 -0.54 0.98 -37.68
CA PRO A 5 -1.64 1.64 -37.00
C PRO A 5 -1.16 2.21 -35.67
N SER A 6 -1.52 3.47 -35.42
CA SER A 6 -1.37 4.15 -34.14
C SER A 6 -2.07 3.33 -33.06
N HIS A 7 -1.30 2.60 -32.27
CA HIS A 7 -1.79 1.97 -31.05
C HIS A 7 -2.39 3.07 -30.18
N LYS A 8 -3.72 3.07 -30.03
CA LYS A 8 -4.40 3.91 -29.04
C LYS A 8 -3.85 3.50 -27.68
N ARG A 9 -2.97 4.31 -27.10
CA ARG A 9 -2.53 4.13 -25.72
C ARG A 9 -3.77 4.27 -24.85
N MET A 10 -4.04 3.25 -24.03
CA MET A 10 -5.08 3.35 -23.01
C MET A 10 -4.76 4.56 -22.11
N PRO A 11 -5.76 5.40 -21.75
CA PRO A 11 -5.53 6.50 -20.83
C PRO A 11 -4.98 5.98 -19.50
N TRP A 12 -3.99 6.69 -18.93
CA TRP A 12 -3.40 6.29 -17.63
C TRP A 12 -4.44 6.22 -16.52
N THR A 13 -5.46 7.08 -16.58
CA THR A 13 -6.60 7.07 -15.65
C THR A 13 -7.32 5.72 -15.63
N SER A 14 -7.49 5.08 -16.78
CA SER A 14 -8.15 3.77 -16.88
C SER A 14 -7.31 2.62 -16.32
N LEU A 15 -5.98 2.76 -16.24
CA LEU A 15 -5.10 1.76 -15.61
C LEU A 15 -5.17 1.86 -14.08
N LEU A 16 -5.10 3.09 -13.56
CA LEU A 16 -5.21 3.38 -12.12
C LEU A 16 -6.59 2.99 -11.57
N GLU A 17 -7.65 3.33 -12.30
CA GLU A 17 -9.01 2.86 -12.01
C GLU A 17 -9.06 1.34 -11.90
N GLY A 18 -8.31 0.62 -12.74
CA GLY A 18 -8.21 -0.84 -12.70
C GLY A 18 -7.49 -1.38 -11.46
N GLU A 19 -6.34 -0.81 -11.09
CA GLU A 19 -5.54 -1.23 -9.93
C GLU A 19 -6.28 -0.99 -8.62
N THR A 20 -6.82 0.21 -8.42
CA THR A 20 -7.62 0.54 -7.23
C THR A 20 -8.90 -0.29 -7.18
N SER A 21 -9.56 -0.54 -8.32
CA SER A 21 -10.75 -1.41 -8.37
C SER A 21 -10.45 -2.85 -7.98
N LEU A 22 -9.30 -3.38 -8.41
CA LEU A 22 -8.88 -4.73 -8.08
C LEU A 22 -8.46 -4.86 -6.62
N ALA A 23 -7.69 -3.89 -6.09
CA ALA A 23 -7.38 -3.82 -4.67
C ALA A 23 -8.67 -3.78 -3.84
N ARG A 24 -9.67 -3.00 -4.28
CA ARG A 24 -10.98 -2.88 -3.61
C ARG A 24 -11.73 -4.19 -3.65
N PHE A 25 -11.75 -4.87 -4.79
CA PHE A 25 -12.36 -6.19 -4.93
C PHE A 25 -11.75 -7.23 -3.97
N VAL A 26 -10.43 -7.27 -3.83
CA VAL A 26 -9.76 -8.19 -2.90
C VAL A 26 -10.03 -7.79 -1.44
N TYR A 27 -9.96 -6.50 -1.13
CA TYR A 27 -10.21 -6.00 0.22
C TYR A 27 -11.65 -6.25 0.65
N ASP A 28 -12.64 -6.03 -0.21
CA ASP A 28 -14.06 -6.20 0.11
C ASP A 28 -14.53 -7.66 0.13
N ASN A 29 -13.65 -8.61 -0.15
CA ASN A 29 -13.95 -10.02 -0.04
C ASN A 29 -13.92 -10.50 1.42
N ASP A 30 -15.09 -10.84 1.95
CA ASP A 30 -15.25 -11.31 3.33
C ASP A 30 -14.45 -12.59 3.63
N GLU A 31 -14.36 -13.51 2.68
CA GLU A 31 -13.57 -14.74 2.85
C GLU A 31 -12.09 -14.42 2.98
N VAL A 32 -11.56 -13.47 2.20
CA VAL A 32 -10.18 -12.99 2.32
C VAL A 32 -9.98 -12.30 3.66
N LYS A 33 -10.87 -11.37 4.03
CA LYS A 33 -10.80 -10.63 5.30
C LYS A 33 -10.78 -11.57 6.51
N LYS A 34 -11.47 -12.70 6.52
CA LYS A 34 -11.48 -13.64 7.66
C LYS A 34 -10.10 -14.19 8.04
N TRP A 35 -9.12 -14.16 7.14
CA TRP A 35 -7.77 -14.67 7.39
C TRP A 35 -6.83 -13.70 8.13
N PHE A 36 -7.30 -12.49 8.46
CA PHE A 36 -6.48 -11.42 9.02
C PHE A 36 -7.12 -10.87 10.30
N ASP A 37 -6.27 -10.60 11.29
CA ASP A 37 -6.66 -10.05 12.59
C ASP A 37 -6.90 -8.54 12.48
N LEU A 38 -6.05 -7.86 11.71
CA LEU A 38 -6.05 -6.41 11.53
C LEU A 38 -6.25 -6.05 10.07
N LYS A 39 -7.13 -5.09 9.78
CA LYS A 39 -7.45 -4.64 8.42
C LYS A 39 -7.47 -3.13 8.37
N ALA A 40 -6.87 -2.55 7.33
CA ALA A 40 -6.94 -1.11 7.09
C ALA A 40 -6.89 -0.82 5.59
N TRP A 41 -7.65 0.18 5.16
CA TRP A 41 -7.52 0.78 3.84
C TRP A 41 -7.24 2.26 4.02
N VAL A 42 -6.09 2.73 3.55
CA VAL A 42 -5.73 4.14 3.65
C VAL A 42 -5.44 4.69 2.27
N SER A 43 -6.20 5.73 1.88
CA SER A 43 -5.89 6.52 0.69
C SER A 43 -4.84 7.57 1.00
N VAL A 44 -3.78 7.56 0.19
CA VAL A 44 -2.62 8.43 0.27
C VAL A 44 -2.81 9.56 -0.73
N LEU A 45 -3.62 10.55 -0.37
CA LEU A 45 -3.65 11.83 -1.09
C LEU A 45 -2.24 12.42 -1.17
N GLN A 46 -1.89 13.07 -2.29
CA GLN A 46 -0.53 13.54 -2.63
C GLN A 46 0.19 14.38 -1.54
N ASP A 47 -0.54 14.96 -0.57
CA ASP A 47 0.01 15.80 0.52
C ASP A 47 0.19 15.09 1.88
N LEU A 48 0.02 13.76 1.91
CA LEU A 48 0.19 12.96 3.12
C LEU A 48 1.66 12.56 3.33
N ASN A 49 2.34 13.27 4.23
CA ASN A 49 3.64 12.81 4.75
C ASN A 49 3.48 11.52 5.58
N VAL A 50 4.58 10.79 5.76
CA VAL A 50 4.55 9.47 6.40
C VAL A 50 3.98 9.50 7.83
N LEU A 51 4.17 10.58 8.57
CA LEU A 51 3.57 10.72 9.91
C LEU A 51 2.04 10.75 9.86
N LYS A 52 1.44 11.51 8.94
CA LYS A 52 -0.01 11.52 8.75
C LYS A 52 -0.51 10.16 8.28
N LEU A 53 0.25 9.48 7.41
CA LEU A 53 -0.09 8.14 6.95
C LEU A 53 -0.11 7.13 8.11
N THR A 54 0.92 7.12 8.97
CA THR A 54 0.96 6.26 10.17
C THR A 54 -0.21 6.54 11.10
N LYS A 55 -0.60 7.81 11.30
CA LYS A 55 -1.80 8.16 12.07
C LYS A 55 -3.07 7.60 11.43
N ASN A 56 -3.23 7.73 10.13
CA ASN A 56 -4.40 7.21 9.42
C ASN A 56 -4.48 5.68 9.52
N ILE A 57 -3.36 4.97 9.37
CA ILE A 57 -3.31 3.52 9.59
C ILE A 57 -3.77 3.18 11.02
N LEU A 58 -3.22 3.86 12.03
CA LEU A 58 -3.61 3.63 13.42
C LEU A 58 -5.11 3.88 13.66
N LYS A 59 -5.69 4.92 13.04
CA LYS A 59 -7.13 5.20 13.11
C LYS A 59 -7.98 4.11 12.47
N GLU A 60 -7.62 3.65 11.28
CA GLU A 60 -8.29 2.53 10.59
C GLU A 60 -8.22 1.24 11.42
N LEU A 61 -7.14 1.04 12.17
CA LEU A 61 -6.98 -0.07 13.10
C LEU A 61 -7.72 0.14 14.45
N GLY A 62 -8.45 1.24 14.62
CA GLY A 62 -9.25 1.55 15.82
C GLY A 62 -8.55 2.37 16.91
N PHE A 63 -7.34 2.88 16.67
CA PHE A 63 -6.56 3.66 17.63
C PHE A 63 -6.74 5.17 17.40
N LEU A 64 -7.85 5.69 17.94
CA LEU A 64 -8.30 7.07 17.73
C LEU A 64 -7.44 8.13 18.44
N ASP A 65 -6.75 7.76 19.53
CA ASP A 65 -5.92 8.69 20.32
C ASP A 65 -4.58 9.07 19.64
N SER A 66 -4.31 8.48 18.47
CA SER A 66 -3.08 8.68 17.69
C SER A 66 -2.82 10.15 17.31
N ASP A 67 -3.84 11.01 17.25
CA ASP A 67 -3.65 12.42 16.92
C ASP A 67 -2.82 13.17 17.97
N SER A 68 -2.93 12.77 19.24
CA SER A 68 -2.26 13.38 20.39
C SER A 68 -0.85 12.84 20.64
N MET A 69 -0.49 11.72 19.98
CA MET A 69 0.79 11.06 20.21
C MET A 69 1.94 11.78 19.50
N PRO A 70 3.12 11.86 20.14
CA PRO A 70 4.31 12.39 19.48
C PRO A 70 4.77 11.44 18.36
N PRO A 71 5.46 11.96 17.32
CA PRO A 71 5.88 11.20 16.14
C PRO A 71 6.55 9.86 16.45
N ASN A 72 7.54 9.85 17.35
CA ASN A 72 8.28 8.64 17.70
C ASN A 72 7.40 7.57 18.35
N SER A 73 6.36 7.98 19.09
CA SER A 73 5.44 7.05 19.74
C SER A 73 4.46 6.41 18.77
N LEU A 74 4.11 7.06 17.65
CA LEU A 74 3.24 6.49 16.62
C LEU A 74 3.87 5.24 16.00
N HIS A 75 5.16 5.31 15.71
CA HIS A 75 5.90 4.22 15.09
C HIS A 75 6.00 3.02 16.04
N CYS A 76 6.42 3.25 17.29
CA CYS A 76 6.45 2.19 18.30
C CYS A 76 5.07 1.59 18.53
N LYS A 77 4.02 2.42 18.58
CA LYS A 77 2.65 1.96 18.80
C LYS A 77 2.16 1.08 17.67
N LEU A 78 2.38 1.49 16.41
CA LEU A 78 2.04 0.67 15.25
C LEU A 78 2.78 -0.66 15.30
N GLN A 79 4.08 -0.65 15.60
CA GLN A 79 4.87 -1.86 15.73
C GLN A 79 4.35 -2.81 16.82
N GLU A 80 3.98 -2.28 17.99
CA GLU A 80 3.40 -3.05 19.09
C GLU A 80 2.07 -3.70 18.71
N ILE A 81 1.21 -2.97 18.00
CA ILE A 81 -0.10 -3.46 17.56
C ILE A 81 0.07 -4.59 16.54
N LEU A 82 1.00 -4.43 15.60
CA LEU A 82 1.21 -5.42 14.55
C LEU A 82 1.91 -6.68 15.07
N LYS A 83 2.67 -6.57 16.17
CA LYS A 83 3.35 -7.72 16.78
C LYS A 83 2.36 -8.79 17.19
N GLY A 84 2.47 -9.97 16.58
CA GLY A 84 1.63 -11.12 16.87
C GLY A 84 0.29 -11.13 16.13
N ASN A 85 0.01 -10.13 15.28
CA ASN A 85 -1.20 -10.03 14.49
C ASN A 85 -0.89 -10.15 13.00
N LYS A 86 -1.82 -10.77 12.26
CA LYS A 86 -1.76 -10.88 10.80
C LYS A 86 -2.49 -9.70 10.16
N LEU A 87 -1.72 -8.83 9.50
CA LEU A 87 -2.20 -7.57 8.92
C LEU A 87 -2.67 -7.75 7.48
N PHE A 88 -3.79 -7.13 7.12
CA PHE A 88 -4.16 -6.83 5.74
C PHE A 88 -4.29 -5.32 5.55
N LEU A 89 -3.33 -4.71 4.86
CA LEU A 89 -3.27 -3.27 4.62
C LEU A 89 -3.32 -2.95 3.13
N VAL A 90 -4.18 -2.01 2.75
CA VAL A 90 -4.15 -1.39 1.42
C VAL A 90 -3.71 0.07 1.57
N LEU A 91 -2.62 0.43 0.90
CA LEU A 91 -2.15 1.79 0.73
C LEU A 91 -2.51 2.23 -0.70
N ASP A 92 -3.61 2.95 -0.82
CA ASP A 92 -4.15 3.38 -2.11
C ASP A 92 -3.52 4.70 -2.54
N ASP A 93 -3.06 4.83 -3.79
CA ASP A 93 -2.43 6.01 -4.38
C ASP A 93 -1.10 6.50 -3.74
N PHE A 94 -0.33 5.59 -3.13
CA PHE A 94 0.97 5.93 -2.54
C PHE A 94 1.96 6.45 -3.60
N GLY A 95 2.54 7.61 -3.33
CA GLY A 95 3.43 8.30 -4.28
C GLY A 95 4.68 8.90 -3.64
N ASN A 96 5.13 8.38 -2.48
CA ASN A 96 6.36 8.84 -1.86
C ASN A 96 7.57 8.05 -2.38
N ASP A 97 8.59 8.77 -2.80
CA ASP A 97 9.81 8.20 -3.41
C ASP A 97 11.04 8.34 -2.54
N ASP A 98 10.93 9.06 -1.43
CA ASP A 98 12.04 9.23 -0.51
C ASP A 98 12.31 7.88 0.19
N PRO A 99 13.49 7.28 0.00
CA PRO A 99 13.80 5.97 0.56
C PRO A 99 13.80 5.96 2.09
N GLU A 100 14.18 7.06 2.75
CA GLU A 100 14.20 7.16 4.21
C GLU A 100 12.77 7.22 4.75
N GLU A 101 11.91 8.02 4.13
CA GLU A 101 10.49 8.09 4.48
C GLU A 101 9.77 6.76 4.22
N CYS A 102 10.05 6.11 3.08
CA CYS A 102 9.53 4.78 2.78
C CYS A 102 9.99 3.75 3.83
N ASN A 103 11.28 3.75 4.18
CA ASN A 103 11.80 2.85 5.20
C ASN A 103 11.18 3.12 6.58
N PHE A 104 10.95 4.40 6.92
CA PHE A 104 10.26 4.79 8.14
C PHE A 104 8.80 4.33 8.17
N LEU A 105 8.11 4.26 7.03
CA LEU A 105 6.76 3.68 6.94
C LEU A 105 6.77 2.15 7.04
N ILE A 106 7.76 1.50 6.41
CA ILE A 106 7.82 0.04 6.26
C ILE A 106 8.25 -0.66 7.55
N THR A 107 9.24 -0.09 8.25
CA THR A 107 9.82 -0.68 9.46
C THR A 107 8.80 -1.18 10.50
N PRO A 108 7.76 -0.41 10.90
CA PRO A 108 6.78 -0.87 11.86
C PRO A 108 5.82 -1.90 11.25
N LEU A 109 5.53 -1.82 9.94
CA LEU A 109 4.67 -2.76 9.22
C LEU A 109 5.25 -4.19 9.21
N MET A 110 6.58 -4.31 9.32
CA MET A 110 7.28 -5.60 9.37
C MET A 110 7.14 -6.33 10.70
N ALA A 111 6.54 -5.73 11.73
CA ALA A 111 6.26 -6.43 12.99
C ALA A 111 5.07 -7.42 12.90
N GLY A 112 4.29 -7.36 11.81
CA GLY A 112 3.25 -8.32 11.53
C GLY A 112 3.77 -9.77 11.43
N VAL A 113 2.92 -10.74 11.72
CA VAL A 113 3.28 -12.16 11.59
C VAL A 113 3.34 -12.60 10.13
N GLU A 114 3.94 -13.76 9.88
CA GLU A 114 3.97 -14.40 8.56
C GLU A 114 2.55 -14.54 7.97
N GLY A 115 2.44 -14.28 6.66
CA GLY A 115 1.17 -14.27 5.95
C GLY A 115 0.41 -12.94 6.02
N SER A 116 0.96 -11.91 6.69
CA SER A 116 0.47 -10.54 6.53
C SER A 116 0.56 -10.09 5.07
N MET A 117 -0.43 -9.33 4.61
CA MET A 117 -0.56 -8.85 3.24
C MET A 117 -0.61 -7.32 3.22
N ILE A 118 0.26 -6.72 2.42
CA ILE A 118 0.28 -5.27 2.19
C ILE A 118 0.16 -5.07 0.68
N ILE A 119 -0.87 -4.34 0.26
CA ILE A 119 -1.10 -3.94 -1.13
C ILE A 119 -0.82 -2.45 -1.23
N ILE A 120 -0.03 -2.06 -2.22
CA ILE A 120 0.28 -0.66 -2.51
C ILE A 120 -0.13 -0.39 -3.95
N THR A 121 -1.00 0.59 -4.18
CA THR A 121 -1.29 1.14 -5.52
C THR A 121 -0.57 2.48 -5.64
N THR A 122 -0.06 2.81 -6.84
CA THR A 122 0.76 4.01 -7.06
C THR A 122 0.33 4.74 -8.32
N HIS A 123 0.24 6.07 -8.27
CA HIS A 123 -0.29 6.87 -9.39
C HIS A 123 0.74 7.27 -10.46
N GLU A 124 2.03 6.91 -10.32
CA GLU A 124 3.08 7.45 -11.20
C GLU A 124 4.02 6.39 -11.80
N LYS A 125 4.29 6.55 -13.09
CA LYS A 125 5.28 5.78 -13.86
C LYS A 125 6.69 6.30 -13.61
N SER A 126 7.37 5.78 -12.61
CA SER A 126 8.84 5.83 -12.55
C SER A 126 9.32 4.69 -11.66
N GLY A 127 10.63 4.40 -11.60
CA GLY A 127 11.24 3.30 -10.84
C GLY A 127 11.10 3.36 -9.31
N ARG A 128 9.94 3.78 -8.81
CA ARG A 128 9.53 4.00 -7.43
C ARG A 128 9.20 2.69 -6.72
N LEU A 129 8.49 1.81 -7.44
CA LEU A 129 8.24 0.43 -6.99
C LEU A 129 9.53 -0.37 -6.87
N SER A 130 10.55 -0.11 -7.69
CA SER A 130 11.86 -0.73 -7.53
C SER A 130 12.53 -0.34 -6.21
N SER A 131 12.34 0.88 -5.71
CA SER A 131 12.83 1.28 -4.39
C SER A 131 12.13 0.48 -3.28
N LEU A 132 10.82 0.29 -3.35
CA LEU A 132 10.06 -0.51 -2.36
C LEU A 132 10.35 -2.02 -2.46
N GLN A 133 10.52 -2.56 -3.66
CA GLN A 133 10.94 -3.95 -3.93
C GLN A 133 12.34 -4.23 -3.38
N ASN A 134 13.26 -3.27 -3.51
CA ASN A 134 14.61 -3.39 -2.98
C ASN A 134 14.66 -3.26 -1.44
N LEU A 135 13.65 -2.66 -0.82
CA LEU A 135 13.57 -2.52 0.64
C LEU A 135 13.17 -3.83 1.31
N HIS A 136 12.29 -4.66 0.73
CA HIS A 136 12.03 -6.01 1.26
C HIS A 136 11.31 -6.96 0.28
N PRO A 137 11.75 -8.24 0.15
CA PRO A 137 11.14 -9.21 -0.77
C PRO A 137 9.73 -9.69 -0.36
N ASN A 138 9.34 -9.55 0.90
CA ASN A 138 8.03 -10.04 1.41
C ASN A 138 6.92 -8.98 1.37
N LEU A 139 7.19 -7.77 0.89
CA LEU A 139 6.28 -6.61 0.99
C LEU A 139 5.23 -6.53 -0.13
N LEU A 140 5.28 -7.42 -1.12
CA LEU A 140 4.53 -7.22 -2.35
C LEU A 140 3.86 -8.51 -2.81
N GLN A 141 2.57 -8.64 -2.51
CA GLN A 141 1.67 -9.11 -3.56
C GLN A 141 1.20 -7.89 -4.33
N THR A 142 2.07 -7.43 -5.24
CA THR A 142 1.65 -6.58 -6.34
C THR A 142 0.61 -7.37 -7.13
N LEU A 143 -0.61 -6.87 -7.22
CA LEU A 143 -1.57 -7.36 -8.19
C LEU A 143 -1.08 -6.94 -9.59
N TYR A 144 -0.22 -7.77 -10.19
CA TYR A 144 0.01 -7.71 -11.63
C TYR A 144 -1.15 -8.41 -12.34
N LEU A 145 -2.08 -7.63 -12.88
CA LEU A 145 -2.90 -8.03 -14.04
C LEU A 145 -2.67 -6.90 -15.07
N PHE A 146 -1.80 -7.02 -16.08
CA PHE A 146 -1.71 -8.03 -17.11
C PHE A 146 -0.26 -8.18 -17.58
N HIS A 147 0.26 -9.40 -17.51
CA HIS A 147 1.12 -9.90 -18.56
C HIS A 147 0.20 -10.74 -19.46
N TYR A 148 -0.28 -10.17 -20.56
CA TYR A 148 -0.73 -10.98 -21.69
C TYR A 148 0.37 -10.93 -22.74
N ARG A 149 0.92 -12.12 -23.03
CA ARG A 149 1.37 -12.53 -24.37
C ARG A 149 0.36 -11.98 -25.39
N GLU A 150 0.73 -11.42 -26.52
CA GLU A 150 1.74 -11.83 -27.51
C GLU A 150 2.56 -10.64 -28.04
#